data_AF-A0A6L7CVH4-F1
#
_entry.id   AF-A0A6L7CVH4-F1
#
_cell.length_a   1.000
_cell.length_b   1.000
_cell.length_c   1.000
_cell.angle_alpha   90.00
_cell.angle_beta   90.00
_cell.angle_gamma   90.00
#
_symmetry.space_group_name_H-M   'P 1'
#
loop_
_entity.id
_entity.type
_entity.pdbx_description
1 polymer ?
#
loop_
_entity_poly.entity_id
_entity_poly.type
_entity_poly.pdbx_seq_one_letter_code
_entity_poly.pdbx_strand_id
1 'polypeptide(L)'
;ALWTLFWSTIPVYILAVLVLGAARVWLFPHADGAVDNSLMWVMAMAVAGCLFVIPTAAEIPIVQTMMLAGMGTAPALALLMTLPAVSLPSLIMLRKAFPAKALWLTGAMVAVSGVIVGGLALLF
;
A
#
# COMPACT_ATOMS: atom_id res chain seq x y z
N ALA A 1 1.36 -14.89 28.43
CA ALA A 1 2.03 -14.02 27.43
C ALA A 1 1.34 -14.07 26.06
N LEU A 2 1.13 -15.25 25.48
CA LEU A 2 0.50 -15.37 24.15
C LEU A 2 -0.97 -14.91 24.13
N TRP A 3 -1.72 -15.24 25.19
CA TRP A 3 -3.11 -14.82 25.39
C TRP A 3 -3.30 -13.30 25.41
N THR A 4 -2.39 -12.56 26.04
CA THR A 4 -2.44 -11.09 26.12
C THR A 4 -2.05 -10.43 24.80
N LEU A 5 -1.14 -11.05 24.03
CA LEU A 5 -0.78 -10.60 22.68
C LEU A 5 -1.95 -10.77 21.71
N PHE A 6 -2.66 -11.91 21.79
CA PHE A 6 -3.85 -12.19 20.98
C PHE A 6 -4.89 -11.08 21.14
N TRP A 7 -5.29 -10.78 22.38
CA TRP A 7 -6.33 -9.79 22.68
C TRP A 7 -5.90 -8.34 22.44
N SER A 8 -4.61 -8.03 22.42
CA SER A 8 -4.13 -6.67 22.11
C SER A 8 -3.93 -6.42 20.62
N THR A 9 -3.70 -7.47 19.83
CA THR A 9 -3.31 -7.35 18.42
C THR A 9 -4.48 -7.58 17.48
N ILE A 10 -5.27 -8.63 17.73
CA ILE A 10 -6.33 -9.06 16.80
C ILE A 10 -7.43 -8.01 16.65
N PRO A 11 -7.96 -7.38 17.72
CA PRO A 11 -9.00 -6.37 17.54
C PRO A 11 -8.53 -5.18 16.70
N VAL A 12 -7.29 -4.74 16.92
CA VAL A 12 -6.68 -3.65 16.15
C VAL A 12 -6.50 -4.05 14.69
N TYR A 13 -6.02 -5.27 14.44
CA TYR A 13 -5.86 -5.79 13.09
C TYR A 13 -7.19 -5.91 12.35
N ILE A 14 -8.22 -6.48 12.97
CA ILE A 14 -9.57 -6.61 12.37
C ILE A 14 -10.13 -5.24 12.01
N LEU A 15 -10.08 -4.27 12.94
CA LEU A 15 -10.56 -2.91 12.67
C LEU A 15 -9.78 -2.25 11.55
N ALA A 16 -8.45 -2.30 11.59
CA ALA A 16 -7.61 -1.64 10.60
C ALA A 16 -7.79 -2.26 9.21
N VAL A 17 -7.88 -3.60 9.12
CA VAL A 17 -8.13 -4.30 7.85
C VAL A 17 -9.54 -4.07 7.34
N LEU A 18 -10.57 -3.99 8.20
CA LEU A 18 -11.92 -3.65 7.78
C LEU A 18 -12.01 -2.22 7.23
N VAL A 19 -11.41 -1.25 7.92
CA VAL A 19 -11.41 0.16 7.50
C VAL A 19 -10.64 0.32 6.20
N LEU A 20 -9.42 -0.21 6.11
CA LEU A 20 -8.63 -0.18 4.87
C LEU A 20 -9.31 -0.99 3.76
N GLY A 21 -9.94 -2.11 4.10
CA GLY A 21 -10.69 -2.94 3.18
C GLY A 21 -11.91 -2.22 2.60
N ALA A 22 -12.63 -1.43 3.40
CA ALA A 22 -13.72 -0.58 2.93
C ALA A 22 -13.19 0.58 2.07
N ALA A 23 -12.09 1.23 2.50
CA ALA A 23 -11.45 2.29 1.73
C ALA A 23 -10.97 1.80 0.35
N ARG A 24 -10.53 0.53 0.25
CA ARG A 24 -10.06 -0.06 -1.01
C ARG A 24 -11.15 -0.04 -2.10
N VAL A 25 -12.42 -0.22 -1.74
CA VAL A 25 -13.54 -0.25 -2.69
C VAL A 25 -13.73 1.11 -3.34
N TRP A 26 -13.37 2.17 -2.61
CA TRP A 26 -13.45 3.54 -3.09
C TRP A 26 -12.18 3.98 -3.82
N LEU A 27 -11.01 3.52 -3.35
CA LEU A 27 -9.70 3.86 -3.93
C LEU A 27 -9.34 3.05 -5.19
N PHE A 28 -9.85 1.82 -5.31
CA PHE A 28 -9.54 0.86 -6.37
C PHE A 28 -10.86 0.16 -6.77
N PRO A 29 -11.74 0.73 -7.64
CA PRO A 29 -11.58 0.67 -9.10
C PRO A 29 -12.29 1.85 -9.84
N HIS A 30 -12.56 2.97 -9.17
CA HIS A 30 -13.25 4.15 -9.73
C HIS A 30 -12.29 5.14 -10.41
N ALA A 31 -11.05 4.73 -10.66
CA ALA A 31 -10.13 5.45 -11.52
C ALA A 31 -10.53 5.18 -12.98
N ASP A 32 -11.67 5.71 -13.43
CA ASP A 32 -12.10 5.67 -14.83
C ASP A 32 -11.06 6.40 -15.68
N GLY A 33 -10.04 5.68 -16.19
CA GLY A 33 -8.97 6.22 -17.02
C GLY A 33 -8.17 7.40 -16.42
N ALA A 34 -8.36 7.74 -15.14
CA ALA A 34 -7.82 8.95 -14.53
C ALA A 34 -6.39 8.80 -13.98
N VAL A 35 -5.86 7.57 -13.92
CA VAL A 35 -4.52 7.28 -13.36
C VAL A 35 -3.52 7.13 -14.49
N ASP A 36 -3.14 8.24 -15.09
CA ASP A 36 -2.17 8.33 -16.17
C ASP A 36 -0.71 8.19 -15.67
N ASN A 37 0.22 8.02 -16.62
CA ASN A 37 1.66 7.99 -16.37
C ASN A 37 2.18 9.40 -16.00
N SER A 38 1.90 9.83 -14.77
CA SER A 38 2.41 11.07 -14.20
C SER A 38 3.16 10.82 -12.90
N LEU A 39 4.14 11.68 -12.59
CA LEU A 39 4.88 11.60 -11.33
C LEU A 39 3.95 11.72 -10.12
N MET A 40 2.88 12.52 -10.23
CA MET A 40 1.87 12.66 -9.18
C MET A 40 1.20 11.32 -8.87
N TRP A 41 0.78 10.58 -9.90
CA TRP A 41 0.14 9.27 -9.73
C TRP A 41 1.11 8.20 -9.22
N VAL A 42 2.37 8.24 -9.66
CA VAL A 42 3.43 7.38 -9.11
C VAL A 42 3.59 7.60 -7.61
N MET A 43 3.66 8.85 -7.15
CA MET A 43 3.76 9.18 -5.72
C MET A 43 2.52 8.74 -4.96
N ALA A 44 1.33 9.00 -5.51
CA ALA A 44 0.07 8.60 -4.88
C ALA A 44 -0.03 7.07 -4.74
N MET A 45 0.32 6.31 -5.77
CA MET A 45 0.26 4.85 -5.76
C MET A 45 1.35 4.21 -4.90
N ALA A 46 2.56 4.80 -4.82
CA ALA A 46 3.60 4.35 -3.90
C ALA A 46 3.17 4.51 -2.43
N VAL A 47 2.52 5.63 -2.09
CA VAL A 47 2.00 5.86 -0.74
C VAL A 47 0.80 4.96 -0.47
N ALA A 48 -0.11 4.81 -1.44
CA ALA A 48 -1.25 3.92 -1.31
C ALA A 48 -0.80 2.47 -1.08
N GLY A 49 0.09 1.92 -1.91
CA GLY A 49 0.59 0.56 -1.74
C GLY A 49 1.34 0.36 -0.42
N CYS A 50 2.08 1.36 0.08
CA CYS A 50 2.77 1.30 1.37
C CYS A 50 1.80 1.27 2.58
N LEU A 51 0.60 1.82 2.46
CA LEU A 51 -0.34 1.94 3.58
C LEU A 51 -1.46 0.89 3.55
N PHE A 52 -1.88 0.45 2.38
CA PHE A 52 -2.97 -0.52 2.24
C PHE A 52 -2.54 -1.94 2.55
N VAL A 53 -3.44 -2.71 3.20
CA VAL A 53 -3.31 -4.17 3.30
C VAL A 53 -4.16 -4.79 2.22
N ILE A 54 -3.50 -5.30 1.19
CA ILE A 54 -4.11 -6.17 0.20
C ILE A 54 -3.54 -7.57 0.41
N PRO A 55 -4.36 -8.64 0.44
CA PRO A 55 -3.83 -9.99 0.47
C PRO A 55 -2.90 -10.21 -0.73
N THR A 56 -1.72 -10.79 -0.53
CA THR A 56 -0.71 -10.95 -1.60
C THR A 56 -1.23 -11.65 -2.85
N ALA A 57 -2.18 -12.59 -2.69
CA ALA A 57 -2.83 -13.24 -3.83
C ALA A 57 -3.77 -12.32 -4.64
N ALA A 58 -4.23 -11.21 -4.06
CA ALA A 58 -5.15 -10.25 -4.67
C ALA A 58 -4.44 -9.01 -5.24
N GLU A 59 -3.19 -8.73 -4.84
CA GLU A 59 -2.42 -7.57 -5.31
C GLU A 59 -2.30 -7.54 -6.84
N ILE A 60 -1.83 -8.64 -7.46
CA ILE A 60 -1.64 -8.72 -8.92
C ILE A 60 -2.98 -8.59 -9.67
N PRO A 61 -4.05 -9.34 -9.34
CA PRO A 61 -5.35 -9.17 -10.00
C PRO A 61 -5.91 -7.75 -9.89
N ILE A 62 -5.75 -7.06 -8.75
CA ILE A 62 -6.23 -5.68 -8.59
C ILE A 62 -5.48 -4.71 -9.50
N VAL A 63 -4.15 -4.81 -9.57
CA VAL A 63 -3.38 -3.96 -10.48
C VAL A 63 -3.75 -4.25 -11.93
N GLN A 64 -3.94 -5.52 -12.28
CA GLN A 64 -4.38 -5.92 -13.62
C GLN A 64 -5.74 -5.31 -13.98
N THR A 65 -6.74 -5.37 -13.08
CA THR A 65 -8.05 -4.77 -13.36
C THR A 65 -7.96 -3.25 -13.50
N MET A 66 -7.10 -2.58 -12.73
CA MET A 66 -6.90 -1.14 -12.87
C MET A 66 -6.16 -0.76 -14.16
N MET A 67 -5.16 -1.53 -14.59
CA MET A 67 -4.51 -1.33 -15.88
C MET A 67 -5.49 -1.53 -17.04
N LEU A 68 -6.37 -2.54 -16.94
CA LEU A 68 -7.46 -2.74 -17.90
C LEU A 68 -8.48 -1.58 -17.90
N ALA A 69 -8.66 -0.91 -16.75
CA ALA A 69 -9.47 0.30 -16.60
C ALA A 69 -8.75 1.60 -17.03
N GLY A 70 -7.50 1.52 -17.50
CA GLY A 70 -6.75 2.65 -18.04
C GLY A 70 -5.63 3.19 -17.14
N MET A 71 -5.27 2.52 -16.05
CA MET A 71 -4.10 2.89 -15.24
C MET A 71 -2.79 2.75 -16.05
N GLY A 72 -1.93 3.76 -15.95
CA GLY A 72 -0.58 3.76 -16.49
C GLY A 72 0.35 2.73 -15.84
N THR A 73 1.35 2.29 -16.60
CA THR A 73 2.36 1.30 -16.17
C THR A 73 3.22 1.76 -15.00
N ALA A 74 3.56 3.05 -14.94
CA ALA A 74 4.44 3.58 -13.90
C ALA A 74 3.77 3.64 -12.51
N PRO A 75 2.54 4.17 -12.36
CA PRO A 75 1.78 4.04 -11.11
C PRO A 75 1.52 2.59 -10.70
N ALA A 76 1.25 1.70 -11.66
CA ALA A 76 1.06 0.27 -11.40
C ALA A 76 2.31 -0.39 -10.78
N LEU A 77 3.50 -0.09 -11.33
CA LEU A 77 4.77 -0.58 -10.79
C LEU A 77 5.10 -0.02 -9.41
N ALA A 78 4.83 1.26 -9.18
CA ALA A 78 4.98 1.88 -7.86
C ALA A 78 4.10 1.19 -6.80
N LEU A 79 2.85 0.86 -7.18
CA LEU A 79 1.91 0.16 -6.32
C LEU A 79 2.39 -1.26 -6.01
N LEU A 80 2.73 -2.05 -7.05
CA LEU A 80 3.21 -3.44 -6.89
C LEU A 80 4.50 -3.53 -6.08
N MET A 81 5.38 -2.53 -6.17
CA MET A 81 6.62 -2.48 -5.39
C MET A 81 6.38 -2.26 -3.89
N THR A 82 5.34 -1.49 -3.54
CA THR A 82 5.12 -1.03 -2.16
C THR A 82 4.15 -1.89 -1.36
N LEU A 83 3.17 -2.50 -2.05
CA LEU A 83 2.17 -3.39 -1.46
C LEU A 83 2.71 -4.52 -0.56
N PRO A 84 3.70 -5.33 -0.99
CA PRO A 84 4.15 -6.47 -0.20
C PRO A 84 5.08 -6.09 0.96
N ALA A 85 5.54 -4.83 1.02
CA ALA A 85 6.66 -4.45 1.89
C ALA A 85 6.22 -4.09 3.32
N VAL A 86 5.24 -3.19 3.47
CA VAL A 86 4.70 -2.75 4.76
C VAL A 86 3.24 -2.35 4.60
N SER A 87 2.54 -2.17 5.72
CA SER A 87 1.17 -1.68 5.72
C SER A 87 0.85 -0.90 6.98
N LEU A 88 -0.20 -0.08 6.95
CA LEU A 88 -0.61 0.71 8.10
C LEU A 88 -0.91 -0.15 9.35
N PRO A 89 -1.62 -1.31 9.26
CA PRO A 89 -1.87 -2.16 10.42
C PRO A 89 -0.58 -2.73 11.01
N SER A 90 0.39 -3.14 10.17
CA SER A 90 1.67 -3.67 10.66
C SER A 90 2.47 -2.61 11.40
N LEU A 91 2.51 -1.37 10.88
CA LEU A 91 3.16 -0.24 11.54
C LEU A 91 2.51 0.12 12.89
N ILE A 92 1.18 0.10 12.97
CA ILE A 92 0.43 0.37 14.22
C ILE A 92 0.73 -0.73 15.26
N MET A 93 0.72 -2.00 14.85
CA MET A 93 0.97 -3.13 15.74
C MET A 93 2.40 -3.13 16.30
N LEU A 94 3.38 -2.76 15.48
CA LEU A 94 4.79 -2.73 15.87
C LEU A 94 5.17 -1.51 16.73
N ARG A 95 4.31 -0.49 16.86
CA ARG A 95 4.60 0.75 17.61
C ARG A 95 4.97 0.55 19.08
N LYS A 96 4.51 -0.55 19.69
CA LYS A 96 4.86 -0.89 21.09
C LYS A 96 6.16 -1.68 21.21
N ALA A 97 6.63 -2.28 20.12
CA ALA A 97 7.84 -3.11 20.08
C ALA A 97 9.07 -2.35 19.55
N PHE A 98 8.85 -1.40 18.64
CA PHE A 98 9.92 -0.62 17.99
C PHE A 98 9.76 0.88 18.25
N PRO A 99 10.87 1.64 18.28
CA PRO A 99 10.80 3.09 18.38
C PRO A 99 10.08 3.68 17.16
N ALA A 100 9.22 4.67 17.39
CA ALA A 100 8.42 5.28 16.32
C ALA A 100 9.26 5.79 15.14
N LYS A 101 10.48 6.29 15.41
CA LYS A 101 11.43 6.72 14.36
C LYS A 101 11.78 5.61 13.37
N ALA A 102 11.98 4.38 13.85
CA ALA A 102 12.29 3.25 12.98
C ALA A 102 11.11 2.90 12.08
N LEU A 103 9.89 2.89 12.62
CA LEU A 103 8.67 2.58 11.86
C LEU A 103 8.40 3.62 10.77
N TRP A 104 8.52 4.91 11.10
CA TRP A 104 8.39 5.99 10.13
C TRP A 104 9.47 5.91 9.05
N LEU A 105 10.72 5.62 9.44
CA LEU A 105 11.81 5.46 8.49
C LEU A 105 11.53 4.30 7.53
N THR A 106 11.09 3.14 8.03
CA THR A 106 10.75 1.99 7.18
C THR A 106 9.64 2.33 6.19
N GLY A 107 8.53 2.94 6.66
CA GLY A 107 7.44 3.34 5.78
C GLY A 107 7.87 4.36 4.72
N ALA A 108 8.69 5.35 5.11
CA ALA A 108 9.24 6.33 4.19
C ALA A 108 10.18 5.70 3.15
N MET A 109 11.07 4.78 3.57
CA MET A 109 11.97 4.09 2.67
C MET A 109 11.22 3.22 1.66
N VAL A 110 10.15 2.54 2.07
CA VAL A 110 9.30 1.76 1.16
C VAL A 110 8.62 2.68 0.15
N ALA A 111 7.97 3.75 0.62
CA ALA A 111 7.30 4.70 -0.27
C ALA A 111 8.28 5.33 -1.27
N VAL A 112 9.46 5.78 -0.81
CA VAL A 112 10.51 6.32 -1.67
C VAL A 112 11.00 5.28 -2.69
N SER A 113 11.17 4.03 -2.29
CA SER A 113 11.56 2.95 -3.21
C SER A 113 10.50 2.74 -4.30
N GLY A 114 9.21 2.78 -3.94
CA GLY A 114 8.11 2.75 -4.91
C GLY A 114 8.12 3.93 -5.88
N VAL A 115 8.37 5.14 -5.38
CA VAL A 115 8.50 6.35 -6.21
C VAL A 115 9.69 6.25 -7.17
N ILE A 116 10.83 5.72 -6.74
CA ILE A 116 12.00 5.53 -7.60
C ILE A 116 11.69 4.51 -8.70
N VAL A 117 11.12 3.35 -8.35
CA VAL A 117 10.79 2.30 -9.33
C VAL A 117 9.74 2.78 -10.33
N GLY A 118 8.64 3.37 -9.86
CA GLY A 118 7.62 3.94 -10.75
C GLY A 118 8.13 5.13 -11.55
N GLY A 119 8.98 5.96 -10.96
CA GLY A 119 9.59 7.11 -11.63
C GLY A 119 10.54 6.70 -12.76
N LEU A 120 11.32 5.64 -12.56
CA LEU A 120 12.12 5.04 -13.64
C LEU A 120 11.23 4.49 -14.76
N ALA A 121 10.07 3.93 -14.44
CA ALA A 121 9.13 3.44 -15.42
C ALA A 121 8.47 4.55 -16.25
N LEU A 122 8.53 5.83 -15.83
CA LEU A 122 8.06 6.95 -16.66
C LEU A 122 9.03 7.30 -17.80
N LEU A 123 10.26 6.79 -17.76
CA LEU A 123 11.29 7.04 -18.78
C LEU A 123 11.19 6.11 -20.00
N PHE A 124 10.36 5.07 -19.91
CA PHE A 124 10.16 4.04 -20.93
C PHE A 124 8.72 4.04 -21.41
#